data_AF-A4VK07-F1
#
_entry.id   AF-A4VK07-F1
#
_cell.length_a   1.000
_cell.length_b   1.000
_cell.length_c   1.000
_cell.angle_alpha   90.00
_cell.angle_beta   90.00
_cell.angle_gamma   90.00
#
_symmetry.space_group_name_H-M   'P 1'
#
loop_
_entity.id
_entity.type
_entity.pdbx_description
1 polymer ?
#
loop_
_entity_poly.entity_id
_entity_poly.type
_entity_poly.pdbx_seq_one_letter_code
_entity_poly.pdbx_strand_id
1 'polypeptide(L)'
;MPTYDYRCEANGQVYEVRHAMALRPRTWGELRVAGALAEDATIADDAPVTRLLTAAGVVSSRVLKNPEAPACARGGCAGNCR
;
A
#
# COMPACT_ATOMS: atom_id res chain seq x y z
N MET A 1 -18.62 -1.85 -12.28
CA MET A 1 -17.39 -1.04 -12.21
C MET A 1 -16.45 -1.73 -11.22
N PRO A 2 -15.24 -2.14 -11.63
CA PRO A 2 -14.31 -2.87 -10.78
C PRO A 2 -13.80 -2.00 -9.64
N THR A 3 -13.36 -2.67 -8.58
CA THR A 3 -12.77 -2.08 -7.39
C THR A 3 -11.28 -2.40 -7.36
N TYR A 4 -10.47 -1.44 -6.97
CA TYR A 4 -9.02 -1.56 -6.91
C TYR A 4 -8.49 -0.98 -5.60
N ASP A 5 -7.57 -1.69 -4.98
CA ASP A 5 -6.87 -1.24 -3.79
C ASP A 5 -5.62 -0.45 -4.18
N TYR A 6 -5.42 0.71 -3.56
CA TYR A 6 -4.23 1.53 -3.72
C TYR A 6 -3.62 1.83 -2.37
N ARG A 7 -2.30 1.68 -2.25
CA ARG A 7 -1.56 2.13 -1.09
C ARG A 7 -0.97 3.50 -1.35
N CYS A 8 -1.22 4.45 -0.46
CA CYS A 8 -0.52 5.73 -0.47
C CYS A 8 0.83 5.57 0.24
N GLU A 9 1.93 5.93 -0.41
CA GLU A 9 3.27 5.75 0.18
C GLU A 9 3.58 6.84 1.22
N ALA A 10 2.85 7.96 1.24
CA ALA A 10 3.06 9.04 2.21
C ALA A 10 2.59 8.68 3.63
N ASN A 11 1.50 7.93 3.75
CA ASN A 11 0.94 7.51 5.04
C ASN A 11 0.93 5.98 5.24
N GLY A 12 1.25 5.20 4.21
CA GLY A 12 1.21 3.75 4.22
C GLY A 12 -0.20 3.14 4.24
N GLN A 13 -1.26 3.94 4.13
CA GLN A 13 -2.64 3.47 4.19
C GLN A 13 -3.13 2.93 2.85
N VAL A 14 -4.11 2.02 2.91
CA VAL A 14 -4.74 1.41 1.73
C VAL A 14 -6.14 1.99 1.54
N TYR A 15 -6.44 2.37 0.31
CA TYR A 15 -7.69 2.96 -0.13
C TYR A 15 -8.31 2.10 -1.21
N GLU A 16 -9.54 1.68 -0.96
CA GLU A 16 -10.35 0.93 -1.91
C GLU A 16 -11.08 1.92 -2.83
N VAL A 17 -10.84 1.84 -4.14
CA VAL A 17 -11.37 2.80 -5.11
C VAL A 17 -12.08 2.11 -6.27
N ARG A 18 -13.25 2.63 -6.65
CA ARG A 18 -14.05 2.12 -7.76
C ARG A 18 -13.93 3.05 -8.96
N HIS A 19 -13.18 2.64 -9.98
CA HIS A 19 -12.98 3.41 -11.20
C HIS A 19 -12.92 2.53 -12.45
N ALA A 20 -13.03 3.12 -13.64
CA ALA A 20 -12.85 2.38 -14.90
C ALA A 20 -11.39 1.94 -15.06
N MET A 21 -11.14 0.74 -15.60
CA MET A 21 -9.79 0.19 -15.75
C MET A 21 -8.87 1.01 -16.68
N ALA A 22 -9.45 1.87 -17.52
CA ALA A 22 -8.71 2.82 -18.35
C ALA A 22 -8.03 3.92 -17.52
N LEU A 23 -8.60 4.28 -16.37
CA LEU A 23 -7.98 5.21 -15.43
C LEU A 23 -6.83 4.51 -14.69
N ARG A 24 -5.67 5.16 -14.63
CA ARG A 24 -4.48 4.66 -13.93
C ARG A 24 -3.89 5.77 -13.04
N PRO A 25 -4.51 6.04 -11.89
CA PRO A 25 -3.98 6.99 -10.92
C PRO A 25 -2.56 6.59 -10.51
N ARG A 26 -1.65 7.57 -10.51
CA ARG A 26 -0.27 7.43 -10.02
C ARG A 26 0.01 8.30 -8.81
N THR A 27 -0.77 9.37 -8.63
CA THR A 27 -0.68 10.26 -7.48
C THR A 27 -1.95 10.24 -6.63
N TRP A 28 -1.84 10.74 -5.40
CA TRP A 28 -2.95 10.89 -4.48
C TRP A 28 -4.07 11.75 -5.05
N GLY A 29 -3.73 12.85 -5.74
CA GLY A 29 -4.71 13.71 -6.38
C GLY A 29 -5.54 13.02 -7.43
N GLU A 30 -4.89 12.24 -8.31
CA GLU A 30 -5.59 11.45 -9.31
C GLU A 30 -6.47 10.37 -8.69
N LEU A 31 -5.99 9.72 -7.61
CA LEU A 31 -6.73 8.68 -6.90
C LEU A 31 -8.00 9.26 -6.27
N ARG A 32 -7.88 10.43 -5.64
CA ARG A 32 -8.98 11.15 -5.02
C ARG A 32 -10.05 11.53 -6.03
N VAL A 33 -9.65 12.05 -7.20
CA VAL A 33 -10.58 12.38 -8.29
C VAL A 33 -11.23 11.12 -8.86
N ALA A 34 -10.45 10.05 -9.09
CA ALA A 34 -10.97 8.79 -9.63
C ALA A 34 -11.92 8.07 -8.66
N GLY A 35 -11.71 8.24 -7.35
CA GLY A 35 -12.44 7.56 -6.29
C GLY A 35 -13.45 8.38 -5.51
N ALA A 36 -13.57 9.67 -5.82
CA ALA A 36 -14.31 10.63 -5.01
C ALA A 36 -13.94 10.55 -3.51
N LEU A 37 -12.64 10.40 -3.20
CA LEU A 37 -12.14 10.42 -1.83
C LEU A 37 -12.16 11.84 -1.27
N ALA A 38 -12.19 11.95 0.06
CA ALA A 38 -12.06 13.24 0.74
C ALA A 38 -10.64 13.82 0.55
N GLU A 39 -10.54 15.14 0.59
CA GLU A 39 -9.24 15.81 0.72
C GLU A 39 -8.63 15.51 2.09
N ASP A 40 -7.33 15.27 2.10
CA ASP A 40 -6.57 15.04 3.33
C ASP A 40 -5.39 16.01 3.33
N ALA A 41 -5.38 16.96 4.27
CA ALA A 41 -4.33 17.97 4.37
C ALA A 41 -2.96 17.38 4.75
N THR A 42 -2.92 16.12 5.18
CA THR A 42 -1.70 15.41 5.57
C THR A 42 -0.98 14.81 4.36
N ILE A 43 -1.68 14.61 3.25
CA ILE A 43 -1.16 13.91 2.07
C ILE A 43 -1.05 14.91 0.92
N ALA A 44 0.17 15.14 0.45
CA ALA A 44 0.43 15.97 -0.71
C ALA A 44 -0.25 15.38 -1.96
N ASP A 45 -0.74 16.22 -2.87
CA ASP A 45 -1.46 15.78 -4.07
C ASP A 45 -0.55 14.99 -5.04
N ASP A 46 0.75 15.30 -5.04
CA ASP A 46 1.78 14.60 -5.79
C ASP A 46 2.27 13.31 -5.12
N ALA A 47 1.78 12.99 -3.92
CA ALA A 47 2.20 11.81 -3.19
C ALA A 47 1.99 10.53 -4.04
N PRO A 48 3.02 9.69 -4.19
CA PRO A 48 2.92 8.51 -5.03
C PRO A 48 1.97 7.48 -4.42
N VAL A 49 1.12 6.90 -5.28
CA VAL A 49 0.22 5.79 -4.92
C VAL A 49 0.56 4.54 -5.72
N THR A 50 0.51 3.39 -5.06
CA THR A 50 0.79 2.08 -5.66
C THR A 50 -0.48 1.26 -5.72
N ARG A 51 -0.91 0.85 -6.92
CA ARG A 51 -2.02 -0.10 -7.05
C ARG A 51 -1.60 -1.46 -6.51
N LEU A 52 -2.27 -1.93 -5.47
CA LEU A 52 -2.14 -3.29 -4.98
C LEU A 52 -2.91 -4.19 -5.93
N LEU A 53 -2.17 -5.02 -6.66
CA LEU A 53 -2.78 -6.13 -7.37
C LEU A 53 -3.14 -7.17 -6.32
N THR A 54 -4.43 -7.51 -6.20
CA THR A 54 -4.87 -8.71 -5.45
C THR A 54 -4.43 -9.96 -6.22
N ALA A 55 -3.12 -10.14 -6.35
CA ALA A 55 -2.52 -11.32 -6.95
C ALA A 55 -2.40 -12.35 -5.85
N ALA A 56 -3.22 -13.39 -5.93
CA ALA A 56 -2.88 -14.67 -5.32
C ALA A 56 -1.45 -15.05 -5.81
N GLY A 57 -0.47 -14.83 -4.94
CA GLY A 57 0.93 -15.24 -5.10
C GLY A 57 1.72 -14.51 -6.18
N VAL A 58 2.32 -13.35 -5.86
CA VAL A 58 3.77 -13.09 -5.93
C VAL A 58 4.04 -11.80 -5.14
N VAL A 59 4.55 -11.92 -3.93
CA VAL A 59 5.04 -10.77 -3.15
C VAL A 59 6.39 -10.37 -3.75
N SER A 60 6.47 -9.27 -4.49
CA SER A 60 7.76 -8.66 -4.81
C SER A 60 8.22 -7.85 -3.61
N SER A 61 9.22 -8.38 -2.91
CA SER A 61 9.85 -7.89 -1.69
C SER A 61 10.58 -6.54 -1.81
N ARG A 62 10.34 -5.75 -2.86
CA ARG A 62 11.03 -4.46 -3.09
C ARG A 62 10.35 -3.24 -2.48
N VAL A 63 9.12 -3.36 -1.97
CA VAL A 63 8.43 -2.27 -1.27
C VAL A 63 8.21 -2.56 0.23
N LEU A 64 9.27 -3.05 0.86
CA LEU A 64 9.45 -3.12 2.32
C LEU A 64 10.76 -2.41 2.67
N LYS A 65 10.89 -1.13 2.27
CA LYS A 65 11.82 -0.22 2.94
C LYS A 65 11.04 0.65 3.93
N ASN A 66 10.39 -0.01 4.88
CA ASN A 66 10.08 0.60 6.17
C ASN A 66 11.11 0.05 7.16
N PRO A 67 12.12 0.82 7.58
CA PRO A 67 13.10 0.37 8.57
C PRO A 67 12.51 0.53 9.97
N GLU A 68 11.46 -0.22 10.29
CA GLU A 68 11.03 -0.39 11.68
C GLU A 68 10.27 -1.71 11.79
N ALA A 69 11.03 -2.78 12.06
CA ALA A 69 10.46 -4.01 12.58
C ALA A 69 10.18 -3.79 14.08
N PRO A 70 8.96 -4.02 14.57
CA PRO A 70 8.66 -3.89 15.99
C PRO A 70 9.46 -4.93 16.79
N ALA A 71 10.05 -4.46 17.90
CA ALA A 71 10.71 -5.32 18.87
C ALA A 71 9.65 -6.19 19.58
N CYS A 72 9.50 -7.44 19.14
CA CYS A 72 8.89 -8.48 19.95
C CYS A 72 9.97 -9.43 20.47
N ALA A 73 10.28 -9.25 21.75
CA ALA A 73 11.00 -10.20 22.55
C ALA A 73 10.19 -11.49 22.75
N ARG A 74 10.94 -12.56 23.09
CA ARG A 74 10.56 -13.66 24.00
C ARG A 74 10.09 -14.99 23.37
N GLY A 75 11.02 -15.94 23.34
CA GLY A 75 10.80 -17.31 23.84
C GLY A 75 10.80 -18.46 22.82
N GLY A 76 11.71 -19.43 23.01
CA GLY A 76 11.41 -20.83 22.67
C GLY A 76 12.41 -21.57 21.77
N CYS A 77 13.44 -22.14 22.41
CA CYS A 77 14.14 -23.40 22.13
C CYS A 77 13.85 -24.20 20.83
N ALA A 78 14.89 -24.51 20.06
CA ALA A 78 15.53 -25.85 19.99
C ALA A 78 16.36 -26.03 18.69
N GLY A 79 17.61 -26.50 18.83
CA GLY A 79 18.28 -27.29 17.78
C GLY A 79 19.50 -26.70 17.06
N ASN A 80 20.57 -26.37 17.77
CA ASN A 80 21.96 -26.54 17.28
C ASN A 80 22.43 -27.92 17.81
N CYS A 81 23.35 -28.70 17.23
CA CYS A 81 24.43 -28.47 16.28
C CYS A 81 24.77 -29.80 15.55
N ARG A 82 25.43 -29.71 14.39
CA ARG A 82 26.43 -30.70 13.95
C ARG A 82 27.77 -29.98 13.84
#